data_AF-A0A6G7KD18-F1
#
_entry.id   AF-A0A6G7KD18-F1
#
_cell.length_a   1.000
_cell.length_b   1.000
_cell.length_c   1.000
_cell.angle_alpha   90.00
_cell.angle_beta   90.00
_cell.angle_gamma   90.00
#
_symmetry.space_group_name_H-M   'P 1'
#
loop_
_entity.id
_entity.type
_entity.pdbx_description
1 polymer ?
#
loop_
_entity_poly.entity_id
_entity_poly.type
_entity_poly.pdbx_seq_one_letter_code
_entity_poly.pdbx_strand_id
1 'polypeptide(L)'
;MEIPTEQVKQNLKTWLTVFDSDVILEAMNRTQSKGKSFVYLNAILTDFKQKEVKTIKDIKEYDESFKHKQQNYTKPSPRKESLPEWAYSGYTIKDELVDGDVDKRFKNKLEKIRAKNSTP
;
A
#
# COMPACT_ATOMS: atom_id res chain seq x y z
N MET A 1 19.62 30.84 -9.13
CA MET A 1 18.55 30.19 -9.91
C MET A 1 19.05 28.81 -10.28
N GLU A 2 18.51 27.76 -9.68
CA GLU A 2 18.84 26.39 -10.09
C GLU A 2 18.34 26.20 -11.52
N ILE A 3 19.23 25.81 -12.43
CA ILE A 3 18.87 25.53 -13.81
C ILE A 3 18.08 24.22 -13.78
N PRO A 4 16.83 24.18 -14.28
CA PRO A 4 16.08 22.93 -14.36
C PRO A 4 16.87 21.94 -15.22
N THR A 5 17.13 20.75 -14.67
CA THR A 5 17.82 19.66 -15.35
C THR A 5 17.15 19.33 -16.67
N GLU A 6 17.91 18.88 -17.67
CA GLU A 6 17.38 18.54 -19.00
C GLU A 6 16.23 17.52 -18.93
N GLN A 7 16.27 16.61 -17.96
CA GLN A 7 15.19 15.66 -17.68
C GLN A 7 13.87 16.36 -17.34
N VAL A 8 13.90 17.42 -16.54
CA VAL A 8 12.71 18.20 -16.17
C VAL A 8 12.09 18.85 -17.41
N LYS A 9 12.91 19.40 -18.30
CA LYS A 9 12.45 19.99 -19.56
C LYS A 9 11.77 18.95 -20.46
N GLN A 10 12.35 17.76 -20.59
CA GLN A 10 11.76 16.65 -21.36
C GLN A 10 10.39 16.22 -20.79
N ASN A 11 10.30 16.12 -19.47
CA ASN A 11 9.08 15.74 -18.78
C ASN A 11 7.98 16.80 -18.97
N LEU A 12 8.32 18.09 -18.87
CA LEU A 12 7.38 19.19 -19.11
C LEU A 12 6.85 19.19 -20.54
N LYS A 13 7.71 18.97 -21.54
CA LYS A 13 7.28 18.83 -22.93
C LYS A 13 6.29 17.68 -23.11
N THR A 14 6.55 16.55 -22.45
CA THR A 14 5.65 15.39 -22.47
C THR A 14 4.32 15.69 -21.78
N TRP A 15 4.30 16.51 -20.74
CA TRP A 15 3.04 16.87 -20.07
C TRP A 15 2.23 17.90 -20.84
N LEU A 16 2.88 18.83 -21.54
CA LEU A 16 2.20 19.80 -22.40
C LEU A 16 1.46 19.16 -23.59
N THR A 17 1.73 17.90 -23.93
CA THR A 17 0.94 17.16 -24.92
C THR A 17 -0.31 16.50 -24.33
N VAL A 18 -0.40 16.41 -23.00
CA VAL A 18 -1.47 15.70 -22.27
C VAL A 18 -2.38 16.66 -21.49
N PHE A 19 -1.79 17.73 -20.94
CA PHE A 19 -2.45 18.70 -20.07
C PHE A 19 -2.31 20.11 -20.63
N ASP A 20 -3.31 20.94 -20.35
CA ASP A 20 -3.22 22.37 -20.60
C ASP A 20 -2.19 23.04 -19.66
N SER A 21 -1.62 24.15 -20.12
CA SER A 21 -0.62 24.92 -19.36
C SER A 21 -1.12 25.33 -17.98
N ASP A 22 -2.41 25.64 -17.88
CA ASP A 22 -3.03 26.12 -16.65
C ASP A 22 -3.09 25.03 -15.57
N VAL A 23 -3.34 23.78 -15.97
CA VAL A 23 -3.32 22.63 -15.05
C VAL A 23 -1.92 22.37 -14.51
N ILE A 24 -0.91 22.45 -15.39
CA ILE A 24 0.49 22.26 -15.00
C ILE A 24 0.93 23.38 -14.04
N LEU A 25 0.57 24.63 -14.34
CA LEU A 25 0.88 25.79 -13.49
C LEU A 25 0.23 25.65 -12.10
N GLU A 26 -1.01 25.19 -12.05
CA GLU A 26 -1.74 24.96 -10.82
C GLU A 26 -1.08 23.86 -9.97
N ALA A 27 -0.69 22.74 -10.59
CA ALA A 27 0.07 21.67 -9.94
C ALA A 27 1.46 22.14 -9.45
N MET A 28 2.14 23.01 -10.20
CA MET A 28 3.41 23.63 -9.79
C MET A 28 3.22 24.52 -8.57
N ASN A 29 2.20 25.39 -8.58
CA ASN A 29 1.87 26.23 -7.43
C ASN A 29 1.61 25.38 -6.19
N ARG A 30 0.82 24.30 -6.29
CA ARG A 30 0.58 23.35 -5.19
C ARG A 30 1.88 22.74 -4.64
N THR A 31 2.80 22.41 -5.54
CA THR A 31 4.10 21.82 -5.17
C THR A 31 4.98 22.82 -4.43
N GLN A 32 5.07 24.05 -4.95
CA GLN A 32 5.86 25.12 -4.35
C GLN A 32 5.30 25.55 -2.99
N SER A 33 3.98 25.72 -2.86
CA SER A 33 3.35 26.09 -1.58
C SER A 33 3.61 25.08 -0.46
N LYS A 34 3.85 23.80 -0.80
CA LYS A 34 4.19 22.74 0.18
C LYS A 34 5.70 22.53 0.34
N GLY A 35 6.54 23.31 -0.34
CA GLY A 35 8.00 23.16 -0.33
C GLY A 35 8.47 21.80 -0.82
N LYS A 36 7.74 21.18 -1.77
CA LYS A 36 8.03 19.82 -2.25
C LYS A 36 8.88 19.83 -3.53
N SER A 37 9.57 18.73 -3.77
CA SER A 37 10.44 18.56 -4.94
C SER A 37 9.64 18.24 -6.22
N PHE A 38 10.33 18.28 -7.37
CA PHE A 38 9.77 17.91 -8.68
C PHE A 38 9.14 16.50 -8.72
N VAL A 39 9.60 15.58 -7.87
CA VAL A 39 9.01 14.24 -7.73
C VAL A 39 7.55 14.33 -7.29
N TYR A 40 7.23 15.25 -6.39
CA TYR A 40 5.86 15.47 -5.92
C TYR A 40 4.97 16.07 -7.00
N LEU A 41 5.50 16.99 -7.81
CA LEU A 41 4.79 17.52 -8.98
C LEU A 41 4.43 16.40 -9.96
N ASN A 42 5.39 15.52 -10.27
CA ASN A 42 5.14 14.37 -11.13
C ASN A 42 4.05 13.44 -10.56
N ALA A 43 4.05 13.22 -9.24
CA ALA A 43 3.01 12.43 -8.59
C ALA A 43 1.61 13.06 -8.73
N ILE A 44 1.50 14.39 -8.54
CA ILE A 44 0.23 15.12 -8.75
C ILE A 44 -0.25 14.97 -10.18
N LEU A 45 0.62 15.22 -11.16
CA LEU A 45 0.25 15.15 -12.58
C LEU A 45 -0.09 13.72 -13.01
N THR A 46 0.56 12.71 -12.43
CA THR A 46 0.21 11.31 -12.66
C THR A 46 -1.18 10.98 -12.11
N ASP A 47 -1.53 11.47 -10.92
CA ASP A 47 -2.86 11.29 -10.33
C ASP A 47 -3.93 12.05 -11.13
N PHE A 48 -3.63 13.26 -11.61
CA PHE A 48 -4.50 14.01 -12.53
C PHE A 48 -4.73 13.24 -13.83
N LYS A 49 -3.69 12.60 -14.39
CA LYS A 49 -3.82 11.75 -15.58
C LYS A 49 -4.75 10.58 -15.32
N GLN A 50 -4.60 9.90 -14.18
CA GLN A 50 -5.40 8.73 -13.82
C GLN A 50 -6.89 9.07 -13.61
N LYS A 51 -7.16 10.29 -13.14
CA LYS A 51 -8.52 10.80 -12.89
C LYS A 51 -9.06 11.66 -14.02
N GLU A 52 -8.37 11.66 -15.15
CA GLU A 52 -8.74 12.41 -16.36
C GLU A 52 -8.99 13.92 -16.13
N VAL A 53 -8.26 14.52 -15.18
CA VAL A 53 -8.33 15.94 -14.85
C VAL A 53 -7.60 16.73 -15.94
N LYS A 54 -8.36 17.46 -16.79
CA LYS A 54 -7.82 18.21 -17.93
C LYS A 54 -8.03 19.71 -17.84
N THR A 55 -9.02 20.15 -17.07
CA THR A 55 -9.41 21.56 -16.95
C THR A 55 -9.36 22.04 -15.50
N ILE A 56 -9.34 23.36 -15.30
CA ILE A 56 -9.44 23.98 -13.98
C ILE A 56 -10.73 23.56 -13.25
N LYS A 57 -11.81 23.28 -13.99
CA LYS A 57 -13.05 22.80 -13.39
C LYS A 57 -12.87 21.40 -12.80
N ASP A 58 -12.20 20.51 -13.52
CA ASP A 58 -11.93 19.14 -13.06
C ASP A 58 -11.02 19.14 -11.83
N ILE A 59 -10.10 20.13 -11.72
CA ILE A 59 -9.27 20.32 -10.53
C ILE A 59 -10.12 20.63 -9.29
N LYS A 60 -11.17 21.45 -9.44
CA LYS A 60 -12.09 21.75 -8.33
C LYS A 60 -12.88 20.51 -7.91
N GLU A 61 -13.43 19.77 -8.86
CA GLU A 61 -14.15 18.51 -8.60
C GLU A 61 -13.22 17.48 -7.95
N TYR A 62 -11.97 17.41 -8.41
CA TYR A 62 -10.91 16.61 -7.80
C TYR A 62 -10.71 17.00 -6.33
N ASP A 63 -10.58 18.30 -6.03
CA ASP A 63 -10.34 18.77 -4.66
C ASP A 63 -11.51 18.47 -3.73
N GLU A 64 -12.75 18.61 -4.22
CA GLU A 64 -13.95 18.22 -3.49
C GLU A 64 -13.94 16.72 -3.20
N SER A 65 -13.71 15.89 -4.22
CA SER A 65 -13.61 14.43 -4.03
C SER A 65 -12.52 14.03 -3.04
N PHE A 66 -11.39 14.75 -3.04
CA PHE A 66 -10.27 14.51 -2.14
C PHE A 66 -10.64 14.87 -0.69
N LYS A 67 -11.29 16.01 -0.47
CA LYS A 67 -11.79 16.42 0.84
C LYS A 67 -12.81 15.41 1.38
N HIS A 68 -13.76 14.96 0.55
CA HIS A 68 -14.73 13.95 0.96
C HIS A 68 -14.06 12.63 1.35
N LYS A 69 -13.05 12.17 0.60
CA LYS A 69 -12.27 10.97 0.96
C LYS A 69 -11.53 11.14 2.28
N GLN A 70 -10.96 12.31 2.53
CA GLN A 70 -10.25 12.59 3.78
C GLN A 70 -11.21 12.64 4.98
N GLN A 71 -12.41 13.19 4.80
CA GLN A 71 -13.45 13.22 5.85
C GLN A 71 -14.03 11.83 6.13
N ASN A 72 -14.23 11.02 5.09
CA ASN A 72 -14.77 9.67 5.21
C ASN A 72 -13.71 8.63 5.63
N TYR A 73 -12.45 9.05 5.83
CA TYR A 73 -11.41 8.17 6.33
C TYR A 73 -11.69 7.82 7.80
N THR A 74 -12.38 6.70 8.02
CA THR A 74 -12.54 6.13 9.34
C THR A 74 -11.29 5.34 9.66
N LYS A 75 -10.51 5.79 10.66
CA LYS A 75 -9.35 5.03 11.14
C LYS A 75 -9.81 3.62 11.49
N PRO A 76 -9.23 2.54 10.91
CA PRO A 76 -9.64 1.20 11.25
C PRO A 76 -9.45 1.00 12.75
N SER A 77 -10.52 0.58 13.44
CA SER A 77 -10.43 0.21 14.85
C SER A 77 -9.34 -0.86 15.00
N PRO A 78 -8.48 -0.79 16.02
CA PRO A 78 -7.54 -1.87 16.29
C PRO A 78 -8.33 -3.17 16.42
N ARG A 79 -7.96 -4.16 15.61
CA ARG A 79 -8.55 -5.50 15.68
C ARG A 79 -8.17 -6.09 17.03
N LYS A 80 -9.16 -6.43 17.85
CA LYS A 80 -8.93 -7.21 19.07
C LYS A 80 -8.73 -8.65 18.61
N GLU A 81 -7.49 -9.10 18.59
CA GLU A 81 -7.20 -10.53 18.43
C GLU A 81 -7.59 -11.25 19.72
N SER A 82 -8.36 -12.32 19.61
CA SER A 82 -8.65 -13.20 20.75
C SER A 82 -7.44 -14.10 20.98
N LEU A 83 -7.03 -14.25 22.24
CA LEU A 83 -6.00 -15.22 22.58
C LEU A 83 -6.51 -16.64 22.32
N PRO A 84 -5.65 -17.57 21.86
CA PRO A 84 -6.03 -18.96 21.70
C PRO A 84 -6.36 -19.61 23.06
N GLU A 85 -7.23 -20.63 23.04
CA GLU A 85 -7.74 -21.29 24.26
C GLU A 85 -6.65 -21.75 25.24
N TRP A 86 -5.48 -22.15 24.74
CA TRP A 86 -4.36 -22.60 25.57
C TRP A 86 -3.69 -21.48 26.38
N ALA A 87 -3.89 -20.21 26.00
CA ALA A 87 -3.28 -19.05 26.66
C ALA A 87 -4.04 -18.60 27.92
N TYR A 88 -5.21 -19.19 28.20
CA TYR A 88 -6.00 -18.90 29.40
C TYR A 88 -5.53 -19.75 30.58
N SER A 89 -5.46 -19.14 31.78
CA SER A 89 -4.91 -19.76 33.01
C SER A 89 -5.66 -21.00 33.51
N GLY A 90 -6.83 -21.31 32.94
CA GLY A 90 -7.64 -22.48 33.27
C GLY A 90 -7.60 -23.60 32.23
N TYR A 91 -6.74 -23.50 31.21
CA TYR A 91 -6.65 -24.51 30.17
C TYR A 91 -6.06 -25.82 30.72
N THR A 92 -6.85 -26.89 30.64
CA THR A 92 -6.41 -28.26 30.97
C THR A 92 -6.13 -29.03 29.69
N ILE A 93 -4.91 -29.55 29.54
CA ILE A 93 -4.58 -30.51 28.48
C ILE A 93 -5.36 -31.79 28.79
N LYS A 94 -6.27 -32.17 27.90
CA LYS A 94 -6.88 -33.50 27.95
C LYS A 94 -5.90 -34.47 27.30
N ASP A 95 -5.27 -35.33 28.09
CA ASP A 95 -4.54 -36.48 27.59
C ASP A 95 -5.55 -37.54 27.12
N GLU A 96 -6.29 -37.24 26.04
CA GLU A 96 -7.04 -38.25 25.33
C GLU A 96 -6.05 -39.18 24.64
N LEU A 97 -6.21 -40.49 24.83
CA LEU A 97 -5.43 -41.51 24.14
C LEU A 97 -5.57 -41.29 22.63
N VAL A 98 -4.47 -40.86 22.00
CA VAL A 98 -4.40 -40.71 20.55
C VAL A 98 -4.65 -42.09 19.93
N ASP A 99 -5.61 -42.16 19.01
CA ASP A 99 -5.90 -43.39 18.26
C ASP A 99 -4.60 -43.93 17.64
N GLY A 100 -4.34 -45.23 17.86
CA GLY A 100 -3.08 -45.88 17.51
C GLY A 100 -2.72 -45.77 16.02
N ASP A 101 -3.70 -45.55 15.14
CA ASP A 101 -3.43 -45.31 13.73
C ASP A 101 -2.90 -43.91 13.42
N VAL A 102 -3.29 -42.89 14.19
CA VAL A 102 -2.73 -41.54 14.10
C VAL A 102 -1.27 -41.55 14.54
N ASP A 103 -0.99 -42.31 15.59
CA ASP A 103 0.33 -42.47 16.19
C ASP A 103 1.33 -43.14 15.23
N LYS A 104 0.89 -44.18 14.51
CA LYS A 104 1.67 -44.83 13.45
C LYS A 104 1.98 -43.88 12.29
N ARG A 105 1.00 -43.06 11.86
CA ARG A 105 1.18 -42.08 10.78
C ARG A 105 2.20 -41.01 11.16
N PHE A 106 2.14 -40.51 12.38
CA PHE A 106 3.12 -39.56 12.90
C PHE A 106 4.53 -40.16 12.94
N LYS A 107 4.69 -41.38 13.47
CA LYS A 107 5.98 -42.08 13.51
C LYS A 107 6.55 -42.30 12.11
N ASN A 108 5.75 -42.78 11.16
CA ASN A 108 6.19 -42.97 9.77
C ASN A 108 6.64 -41.64 9.12
N LYS A 109 5.94 -40.54 9.41
CA LYS A 109 6.29 -39.22 8.89
C LYS A 109 7.60 -38.68 9.49
N LEU A 110 7.83 -38.88 10.78
CA LEU A 110 9.09 -38.52 11.45
C LEU A 110 10.28 -39.30 10.88
N GLU A 111 10.13 -40.61 10.66
CA GLU A 111 11.16 -41.46 10.07
C GLU A 111 11.52 -40.99 8.64
N LYS A 112 10.52 -40.62 7.83
CA LYS A 112 10.77 -40.04 6.50
C LYS A 112 11.52 -38.71 6.56
N ILE A 113 11.21 -37.84 7.52
CA ILE A 113 11.91 -36.56 7.70
C ILE A 113 13.35 -36.79 8.17
N ARG A 114 13.56 -37.70 9.12
CA ARG A 114 14.90 -38.07 9.60
C ARG A 114 15.75 -38.67 8.49
N ALA A 115 15.20 -39.58 7.69
CA ALA A 115 15.91 -40.15 6.55
C ALA A 115 16.28 -39.08 5.50
N LYS A 116 15.37 -38.13 5.24
CA LYS A 116 15.62 -37.02 4.31
C LYS A 116 16.67 -36.02 4.81
N ASN A 117 16.74 -35.78 6.12
CA ASN A 117 17.71 -34.87 6.74
C ASN A 117 19.05 -35.56 7.09
N SER A 118 19.15 -36.88 6.92
CA SER A 118 20.35 -37.68 7.23
C SER A 118 21.14 -38.12 5.99
N THR A 119 20.67 -37.79 4.78
CA THR A 119 21.47 -37.82 3.55
C THR A 119 22.27 -36.51 3.43
N PRO A 120 23.62 -36.55 3.34
CA PRO A 120 24.45 -35.36 3.17
C PRO A 120 24.26 -34.69 1.81
#